data_AF-A0A534Q1Z6-F1
#
_entry.id   AF-A0A534Q1Z6-F1
#
_cell.length_a   1.000
_cell.length_b   1.000
_cell.length_c   1.000
_cell.angle_alpha   90.00
_cell.angle_beta   90.00
_cell.angle_gamma   90.00
#
_symmetry.space_group_name_H-M   'P 1'
#
loop_
_entity.id
_entity.type
_entity.pdbx_description
1 polymer ?
#
loop_
_entity_poly.entity_id
_entity_poly.type
_entity_poly.pdbx_seq_one_letter_code
_entity_poly.pdbx_strand_id
1 'polypeptide(L)'
;MIGKSAFLVGLATVAFVLGATVTPTIGVDRVDLTPVADTFVQGGVEATWDHGLADHLDVDHGPADLAYLKSDLSALPGPVTRATLTLFCGNSSSDGGTVYPVADSSWIEGTRHGETTASASGPGLKFADLDTNADGTLDAADTSPFLPDVARPLAALGSVVAGQPVTVDVTAAL
;
A
#
# COMPACT_ATOMS: atom_id res chain seq x y z
N MET A 1 -53.17 -7.69 79.25
CA MET A 1 -53.37 -6.62 78.25
C MET A 1 -52.05 -6.42 77.51
N ILE A 2 -52.12 -6.49 76.19
CA ILE A 2 -51.01 -6.69 75.24
C ILE A 2 -50.27 -5.37 74.98
N GLY A 3 -48.94 -5.35 75.12
CA GLY A 3 -48.06 -4.26 74.68
C GLY A 3 -47.22 -4.72 73.48
N LYS A 4 -47.44 -4.08 72.33
CA LYS A 4 -46.95 -4.43 70.98
C LYS A 4 -45.43 -4.26 70.82
N SER A 5 -44.77 -5.28 70.27
CA SER A 5 -43.42 -5.18 69.69
C SER A 5 -43.49 -4.46 68.33
N ALA A 6 -42.71 -3.39 68.16
CA ALA A 6 -42.50 -2.72 66.88
C ALA A 6 -41.29 -3.33 66.17
N PHE A 7 -41.52 -3.93 65.01
CA PHE A 7 -40.49 -4.45 64.11
C PHE A 7 -40.04 -3.30 63.20
N LEU A 8 -38.81 -2.81 63.35
CA LEU A 8 -38.19 -1.89 62.38
C LEU A 8 -37.72 -2.72 61.18
N VAL A 9 -38.32 -2.50 60.01
CA VAL A 9 -37.77 -2.96 58.73
C VAL A 9 -36.75 -1.91 58.26
N GLY A 10 -35.47 -2.21 58.40
CA GLY A 10 -34.39 -1.41 57.82
C GLY A 10 -34.35 -1.61 56.31
N LEU A 11 -34.59 -0.53 55.56
CA LEU A 11 -34.44 -0.50 54.11
C LEU A 11 -32.93 -0.52 53.78
N ALA A 12 -32.42 -1.64 53.29
CA ALA A 12 -31.04 -1.75 52.82
C ALA A 12 -30.95 -1.17 51.40
N THR A 13 -30.32 -0.02 51.24
CA THR A 13 -29.99 0.57 49.94
C THR A 13 -28.84 -0.22 49.31
N VAL A 14 -29.10 -0.97 48.25
CA VAL A 14 -28.04 -1.61 47.44
C VAL A 14 -27.57 -0.57 46.42
N ALA A 15 -26.36 -0.04 46.59
CA ALA A 15 -25.71 0.78 45.57
C ALA A 15 -25.09 -0.14 44.52
N PHE A 16 -25.63 -0.13 43.30
CA PHE A 16 -25.04 -0.83 42.15
C PHE A 16 -24.06 0.12 41.47
N VAL A 17 -22.76 -0.11 41.64
CA VAL A 17 -21.72 0.62 40.89
C VAL A 17 -21.53 -0.11 39.55
N LEU A 18 -21.99 0.51 38.47
CA LEU A 18 -21.71 0.06 37.11
C LEU A 18 -20.28 0.50 36.76
N GLY A 19 -19.30 -0.37 36.99
CA GLY A 19 -17.93 -0.12 36.54
C GLY A 19 -17.84 -0.28 35.03
N ALA A 20 -17.80 0.83 34.28
CA ALA A 20 -17.42 0.81 32.88
C ALA A 20 -15.93 0.45 32.79
N THR A 21 -15.62 -0.78 32.42
CA THR A 21 -14.25 -1.15 32.02
C THR A 21 -13.98 -0.51 30.67
N VAL A 22 -13.35 0.66 30.67
CA VAL A 22 -12.67 1.18 29.47
C VAL A 22 -11.44 0.33 29.25
N THR A 23 -11.48 -0.58 28.29
CA THR A 23 -10.28 -1.18 27.75
C THR A 23 -9.51 -0.06 27.03
N PRO A 24 -8.28 0.30 27.46
CA PRO A 24 -7.48 1.23 26.68
C PRO A 24 -7.16 0.55 25.35
N THR A 25 -7.80 0.97 24.27
CA THR A 25 -7.27 0.71 22.93
C THR A 25 -5.99 1.52 22.83
N ILE A 26 -4.84 0.86 22.88
CA ILE A 26 -3.59 1.49 22.46
C ILE A 26 -3.76 1.78 20.97
N GLY A 27 -4.18 3.00 20.66
CA GLY A 27 -4.12 3.52 19.30
C GLY A 27 -2.66 3.63 18.94
N VAL A 28 -2.18 2.74 18.07
CA VAL A 28 -0.92 3.02 17.40
C VAL A 28 -1.23 4.18 16.46
N ASP A 29 -0.80 5.38 16.83
CA ASP A 29 -1.12 6.60 16.06
C ASP A 29 -0.44 6.58 14.68
N ARG A 30 0.64 5.78 14.54
CA ARG A 30 1.37 5.59 13.29
C ARG A 30 2.21 4.30 13.31
N VAL A 31 2.14 3.53 12.23
CA VAL A 31 3.04 2.41 11.93
C VAL A 31 3.71 2.71 10.59
N ASP A 32 5.03 2.66 10.54
CA ASP A 32 5.77 2.68 9.28
C ASP A 32 5.91 1.25 8.76
N LEU A 33 5.53 1.02 7.50
CA LEU A 33 5.61 -0.27 6.84
C LEU A 33 6.68 -0.21 5.75
N THR A 34 7.59 -1.16 5.75
CA THR A 34 8.41 -1.45 4.57
C THR A 34 7.56 -2.24 3.58
N PRO A 35 7.64 -1.97 2.27
CA PRO A 35 7.05 -2.84 1.26
C PRO A 35 7.49 -4.29 1.47
N VAL A 36 6.55 -5.22 1.30
CA VAL A 36 6.84 -6.66 1.31
C VAL A 36 7.27 -7.17 -0.07
N ALA A 37 7.09 -6.34 -1.09
CA ALA A 37 7.57 -6.53 -2.44
C ALA A 37 7.61 -5.16 -3.14
N ASP A 38 8.65 -4.92 -3.91
CA ASP A 38 8.79 -3.79 -4.81
C ASP A 38 9.53 -4.17 -6.09
N THR A 39 9.13 -3.58 -7.21
CA THR A 39 9.76 -3.82 -8.50
C THR A 39 9.38 -2.71 -9.45
N PHE A 40 10.02 -2.63 -10.60
CA PHE A 40 9.52 -1.87 -11.72
C PHE A 40 9.54 -2.72 -12.98
N VAL A 41 8.71 -2.34 -13.94
CA VAL A 41 8.74 -2.92 -15.27
C VAL A 41 9.11 -1.84 -16.25
N GLN A 42 9.89 -2.21 -17.27
CA GLN A 42 10.36 -1.28 -18.27
C GLN A 42 10.11 -1.86 -19.66
N GLY A 43 9.56 -1.03 -20.55
CA GLY A 43 9.29 -1.41 -21.94
C GLY A 43 10.55 -1.55 -22.80
N GLY A 44 10.36 -1.74 -24.11
CA GLY A 44 11.46 -1.75 -25.08
C GLY A 44 12.39 -2.96 -24.93
N VAL A 45 13.70 -2.72 -24.85
CA VAL A 45 14.71 -3.81 -24.84
C VAL A 45 14.66 -4.65 -23.55
N GLU A 46 14.13 -4.08 -22.48
CA GLU A 46 14.02 -4.72 -21.16
C GLU A 46 12.61 -5.26 -20.91
N ALA A 47 11.74 -5.31 -21.93
CA ALA A 47 10.35 -5.71 -21.77
C ALA A 47 10.14 -7.08 -21.10
N THR A 48 11.16 -7.95 -21.17
CA THR A 48 11.13 -9.30 -20.59
C THR A 48 11.98 -9.44 -19.32
N TRP A 49 12.60 -8.36 -18.85
CA TRP A 49 13.57 -8.39 -17.75
C TRP A 49 12.87 -8.21 -16.40
N ASP A 50 13.33 -8.98 -15.42
CA ASP A 50 12.96 -8.87 -14.01
C ASP A 50 13.88 -7.84 -13.32
N HIS A 51 13.28 -6.95 -12.54
CA HIS A 51 13.95 -5.88 -11.79
C HIS A 51 13.71 -5.97 -10.27
N GLY A 52 13.26 -7.11 -9.74
CA GLY A 52 12.89 -7.27 -8.33
C GLY A 52 14.04 -7.18 -7.31
N LEU A 53 15.31 -7.08 -7.75
CA LEU A 53 16.46 -6.75 -6.90
C LEU A 53 17.07 -5.39 -7.23
N ALA A 54 16.44 -4.60 -8.07
CA ALA A 54 16.90 -3.24 -8.32
C ALA A 54 16.94 -2.44 -7.00
N ASP A 55 17.91 -1.55 -6.88
CA ASP A 55 18.08 -0.70 -5.69
C ASP A 55 17.29 0.62 -5.78
N HIS A 56 16.49 0.76 -6.83
CA HIS A 56 15.66 1.91 -7.14
C HIS A 56 14.39 1.47 -7.87
N LEU A 57 13.44 2.40 -7.95
CA LEU A 57 12.24 2.28 -8.79
C LEU A 57 12.36 3.29 -9.93
N ASP A 58 12.00 2.86 -11.14
CA ASP A 58 11.93 3.74 -12.30
C ASP A 58 10.48 4.01 -12.74
N VAL A 59 10.23 5.21 -13.23
CA VAL A 59 8.94 5.69 -13.71
C VAL A 59 9.17 6.68 -14.85
N ASP A 60 8.76 6.31 -16.05
CA ASP A 60 8.87 7.13 -17.27
C ASP A 60 7.74 6.78 -18.25
N HIS A 61 7.49 7.68 -19.21
CA HIS A 61 6.56 7.48 -20.31
C HIS A 61 7.25 6.99 -21.60
N GLY A 62 8.58 7.05 -21.72
CA GLY A 62 9.27 6.60 -22.95
C GLY A 62 10.68 6.03 -22.76
N PRO A 63 10.85 4.68 -22.71
CA PRO A 63 9.82 3.63 -22.71
C PRO A 63 8.86 3.73 -21.49
N ALA A 64 7.72 3.03 -21.57
CA ALA A 64 6.76 3.01 -20.48
C ALA A 64 7.32 2.20 -19.31
N ASP A 65 7.55 2.90 -18.20
CA ASP A 65 8.14 2.33 -16.99
C ASP A 65 7.18 2.54 -15.81
N LEU A 66 6.84 1.45 -15.13
CA LEU A 66 5.89 1.45 -14.02
C LEU A 66 6.52 0.84 -12.78
N ALA A 67 6.50 1.58 -11.67
CA ALA A 67 6.90 1.09 -10.37
C ALA A 67 5.72 0.44 -9.62
N TYR A 68 6.00 -0.68 -8.96
CA TYR A 68 5.05 -1.46 -8.17
C TYR A 68 5.53 -1.57 -6.73
N LEU A 69 4.61 -1.35 -5.79
CA LEU A 69 4.84 -1.46 -4.35
C LEU A 69 3.71 -2.26 -3.71
N LYS A 70 4.05 -3.19 -2.83
CA LYS A 70 3.07 -4.00 -2.08
C LYS A 70 3.31 -3.86 -0.59
N SER A 71 2.26 -3.65 0.18
CA SER A 71 2.32 -3.60 1.64
C SER A 71 1.40 -4.65 2.24
N ASP A 72 1.87 -5.34 3.29
CA ASP A 72 1.04 -6.25 4.07
C ASP A 72 0.43 -5.52 5.27
N LEU A 73 -0.90 -5.41 5.29
CA LEU A 73 -1.66 -4.77 6.36
C LEU A 73 -2.19 -5.79 7.38
N SER A 74 -1.99 -7.10 7.16
CA SER A 74 -2.60 -8.17 7.96
C SER A 74 -2.13 -8.20 9.42
N ALA A 75 -0.92 -7.70 9.67
CA ALA A 75 -0.34 -7.61 11.00
C ALA A 75 -0.79 -6.37 11.80
N LEU A 76 -1.58 -5.47 11.20
CA LEU A 76 -2.02 -4.25 11.88
C LEU A 76 -3.09 -4.56 12.94
N PRO A 77 -2.98 -3.99 14.16
CA PRO A 77 -3.81 -4.36 15.31
C PRO A 77 -5.25 -3.83 15.23
N GLY A 78 -5.60 -3.09 14.18
CA GLY A 78 -6.90 -2.45 14.01
C GLY A 78 -7.09 -1.85 12.63
N PRO A 79 -8.26 -1.25 12.35
CA PRO A 79 -8.56 -0.67 11.05
C PRO A 79 -7.62 0.50 10.74
N VAL A 80 -7.12 0.53 9.50
CA VAL A 80 -6.37 1.68 8.99
C VAL A 80 -7.36 2.79 8.66
N THR A 81 -7.13 3.98 9.20
CA THR A 81 -7.98 5.16 8.94
C THR A 81 -7.29 6.22 8.09
N ARG A 82 -5.96 6.10 7.94
CA ARG A 82 -5.13 6.95 7.11
C ARG A 82 -3.91 6.17 6.62
N ALA A 83 -3.57 6.34 5.35
CA ALA A 83 -2.36 5.80 4.77
C ALA A 83 -1.60 6.89 4.00
N THR A 84 -0.28 6.94 4.18
CA THR A 84 0.60 7.86 3.45
C THR A 84 1.74 7.09 2.83
N LEU A 85 2.04 7.35 1.57
CA LEU A 85 3.22 6.84 0.89
C LEU A 85 4.31 7.90 0.94
N THR A 86 5.52 7.51 1.33
CA THR A 86 6.71 8.37 1.26
C THR A 86 7.76 7.70 0.38
N LEU A 87 8.22 8.41 -0.65
CA LEU A 87 9.27 7.96 -1.56
C LEU A 87 10.44 8.93 -1.49
N PHE A 88 11.66 8.43 -1.68
CA PHE A 88 12.85 9.27 -1.80
C PHE A 88 13.18 9.48 -3.28
N CYS A 89 13.24 10.73 -3.72
CA CYS A 89 13.47 11.05 -5.13
C CYS A 89 14.97 10.95 -5.46
N GLY A 90 15.32 10.02 -6.37
CA GLY A 90 16.67 9.94 -6.94
C GLY A 90 16.90 11.03 -8.00
N ASN A 91 15.92 11.25 -8.88
CA ASN A 91 16.04 12.12 -10.05
C ASN A 91 14.91 13.17 -10.08
N SER A 92 15.26 14.45 -10.17
CA SER A 92 14.28 15.55 -10.19
C SER A 92 13.38 15.49 -11.44
N SER A 93 12.11 15.82 -11.28
CA SER A 93 11.14 15.98 -12.37
C SER A 93 10.11 17.05 -12.05
N SER A 94 9.57 17.70 -13.08
CA SER A 94 8.37 18.54 -12.93
C SER A 94 7.10 17.72 -12.70
N ASP A 95 7.15 16.42 -13.04
CA ASP A 95 6.10 15.44 -12.82
C ASP A 95 6.72 14.12 -12.34
N GLY A 96 6.54 13.81 -11.06
CA GLY A 96 7.00 12.58 -10.43
C GLY A 96 6.05 11.40 -10.67
N GLY A 97 4.93 11.60 -11.39
CA GLY A 97 3.95 10.57 -11.69
C GLY A 97 2.75 10.58 -10.75
N THR A 98 1.89 9.58 -10.95
CA THR A 98 0.62 9.40 -10.22
C THR A 98 0.56 7.99 -9.65
N VAL A 99 0.10 7.89 -8.41
CA VAL A 99 -0.12 6.62 -7.72
C VAL A 99 -1.49 6.08 -8.06
N TYR A 100 -1.54 4.85 -8.56
CA TYR A 100 -2.76 4.13 -8.89
C TYR A 100 -2.83 2.82 -8.11
N PRO A 101 -4.04 2.33 -7.79
CA PRO A 101 -4.21 1.02 -7.19
C PRO A 101 -4.09 -0.07 -8.26
N VAL A 102 -3.59 -1.23 -7.86
CA VAL A 102 -3.56 -2.45 -8.69
C VAL A 102 -4.51 -3.45 -8.05
N ALA A 103 -5.44 -4.00 -8.84
CA ALA A 103 -6.49 -4.86 -8.31
C ALA A 103 -5.95 -6.23 -7.86
N ASP A 104 -4.99 -6.79 -8.61
CA ASP A 104 -4.37 -8.07 -8.30
C ASP A 104 -2.97 -7.87 -7.71
N SER A 105 -2.81 -8.25 -6.45
CA SER A 105 -1.53 -8.18 -5.72
C SER A 105 -0.76 -9.51 -5.75
N SER A 106 -1.08 -10.44 -6.65
CA SER A 106 -0.40 -11.74 -6.75
C SER A 106 0.88 -11.74 -7.60
N TRP A 107 1.23 -10.60 -8.21
CA TRP A 107 2.50 -10.41 -8.91
C TRP A 107 3.69 -10.70 -8.01
N ILE A 108 4.79 -11.18 -8.60
CA ILE A 108 6.02 -11.58 -7.91
C ILE A 108 7.05 -10.46 -8.09
N GLU A 109 7.72 -10.07 -7.00
CA GLU A 109 8.79 -9.06 -6.99
C GLU A 109 9.88 -9.38 -8.02
N GLY A 110 10.45 -10.57 -7.90
CA GLY A 110 11.50 -11.05 -8.76
C GLY A 110 12.79 -11.31 -8.02
N THR A 111 13.84 -11.64 -8.76
CA THR A 111 15.14 -12.02 -8.19
C THR A 111 16.32 -11.51 -9.02
N ARG A 112 16.09 -10.50 -9.86
CA ARG A 112 17.08 -9.98 -10.81
C ARG A 112 17.18 -8.45 -10.71
N HIS A 113 18.35 -7.92 -11.06
CA HIS A 113 18.63 -6.48 -10.97
C HIS A 113 18.22 -5.68 -12.22
N GLY A 114 17.74 -6.32 -13.29
CA GLY A 114 17.47 -5.60 -14.54
C GLY A 114 18.69 -5.07 -15.30
N GLU A 115 19.91 -5.48 -14.98
CA GLU A 115 21.11 -4.88 -15.62
C GLU A 115 21.61 -5.62 -16.86
N THR A 116 21.18 -6.86 -17.06
CA THR A 116 21.69 -7.73 -18.13
C THR A 116 20.58 -8.59 -18.72
N THR A 117 20.82 -9.15 -19.91
CA THR A 117 19.89 -10.09 -20.55
C THR A 117 19.57 -11.33 -19.71
N ALA A 118 20.40 -11.67 -18.71
CA ALA A 118 20.09 -12.75 -17.77
C ALA A 118 18.86 -12.46 -16.90
N SER A 119 18.50 -11.18 -16.72
CA SER A 119 17.30 -10.74 -16.01
C SER A 119 16.01 -11.29 -16.64
N ALA A 120 16.04 -11.62 -17.94
CA ALA A 120 14.89 -12.25 -18.61
C ALA A 120 14.48 -13.60 -18.00
N SER A 121 15.40 -14.28 -17.32
CA SER A 121 15.14 -15.56 -16.64
C SER A 121 14.54 -15.43 -15.24
N GLY A 122 14.40 -14.20 -14.72
CA GLY A 122 13.82 -13.96 -13.40
C GLY A 122 12.31 -14.27 -13.34
N PRO A 123 11.76 -14.64 -12.17
CA PRO A 123 10.34 -14.94 -12.01
C PRO A 123 9.47 -13.70 -11.76
N GLY A 124 10.07 -12.51 -11.64
CA GLY A 124 9.36 -11.28 -11.34
C GLY A 124 8.43 -10.80 -12.44
N LEU A 125 7.52 -9.90 -12.08
CA LEU A 125 6.66 -9.17 -13.00
C LEU A 125 7.51 -8.44 -14.05
N LYS A 126 7.08 -8.51 -15.31
CA LYS A 126 7.75 -7.87 -16.46
C LYS A 126 6.77 -7.03 -17.25
N PHE A 127 7.28 -6.12 -18.06
CA PHE A 127 6.44 -5.31 -18.95
C PHE A 127 5.64 -6.20 -19.92
N ALA A 128 6.24 -7.27 -20.45
CA ALA A 128 5.58 -8.23 -21.31
C ALA A 128 4.44 -9.02 -20.62
N ASP A 129 4.38 -9.02 -19.28
CA ASP A 129 3.23 -9.57 -18.55
C ASP A 129 2.06 -8.57 -18.47
N LEU A 130 2.33 -7.29 -18.74
CA LEU A 130 1.33 -6.21 -18.81
C LEU A 130 0.86 -5.98 -20.25
N ASP A 131 1.81 -5.90 -21.20
CA ASP A 131 1.62 -5.77 -22.64
C ASP A 131 1.20 -7.12 -23.25
N THR A 132 -0.05 -7.48 -23.00
CA THR A 132 -0.63 -8.77 -23.40
C THR A 132 -0.87 -8.88 -24.90
N ASN A 133 -0.94 -7.76 -25.61
CA ASN A 133 -1.10 -7.74 -27.07
C ASN A 133 0.26 -7.68 -27.82
N ALA A 134 1.35 -7.42 -27.09
CA ALA A 134 2.74 -7.32 -27.55
C ALA A 134 3.00 -6.22 -28.59
N ASP A 135 2.30 -5.09 -28.47
CA ASP A 135 2.48 -3.93 -29.36
C ASP A 135 3.50 -2.90 -28.83
N GLY A 136 4.04 -3.14 -27.64
CA GLY A 136 5.03 -2.29 -26.98
C GLY A 136 4.44 -1.09 -26.24
N THR A 137 3.12 -1.02 -26.11
CA THR A 137 2.40 0.02 -25.38
C THR A 137 1.45 -0.60 -24.37
N LEU A 138 1.17 0.11 -23.27
CA LEU A 138 0.15 -0.29 -22.31
C LEU A 138 -1.12 0.50 -22.57
N ASP A 139 -2.12 -0.14 -23.13
CA ASP A 139 -3.37 0.51 -23.52
C ASP A 139 -4.62 -0.33 -23.22
N ALA A 140 -5.77 0.10 -23.76
CA ALA A 140 -7.05 -0.55 -23.50
C ALA A 140 -7.19 -1.95 -24.12
N ALA A 141 -6.28 -2.34 -25.02
CA ALA A 141 -6.21 -3.68 -25.57
C ALA A 141 -5.51 -4.66 -24.62
N ASP A 142 -4.83 -4.17 -23.59
CA ASP A 142 -4.19 -5.02 -22.60
C ASP A 142 -5.15 -5.52 -21.52
N THR A 143 -4.95 -6.78 -21.14
CA THR A 143 -5.88 -7.51 -20.27
C THR A 143 -5.23 -8.10 -19.02
N SER A 144 -3.98 -7.72 -18.75
CA SER A 144 -3.25 -8.18 -17.57
C SER A 144 -3.95 -7.74 -16.28
N PRO A 145 -4.12 -8.63 -15.29
CA PRO A 145 -4.71 -8.28 -14.00
C PRO A 145 -3.82 -7.35 -13.17
N PHE A 146 -2.56 -7.19 -13.56
CA PHE A 146 -1.57 -6.36 -12.89
C PHE A 146 -1.52 -4.92 -13.43
N LEU A 147 -2.37 -4.57 -14.41
CA LEU A 147 -2.49 -3.19 -14.87
C LEU A 147 -3.01 -2.30 -13.74
N PRO A 148 -2.42 -1.10 -13.54
CA PRO A 148 -2.97 -0.12 -12.62
C PRO A 148 -4.35 0.37 -13.08
N ASP A 149 -5.26 0.60 -12.13
CA ASP A 149 -6.56 1.22 -12.40
C ASP A 149 -6.39 2.72 -12.62
N VAL A 150 -6.04 3.09 -13.85
CA VAL A 150 -5.79 4.49 -14.26
C VAL A 150 -7.03 5.38 -14.15
N ALA A 151 -8.23 4.80 -14.04
CA ALA A 151 -9.46 5.55 -13.80
C ALA A 151 -9.61 5.97 -12.33
N ARG A 152 -8.77 5.45 -11.43
CA ARG A 152 -8.85 5.69 -9.98
C ARG A 152 -7.54 6.23 -9.40
N PRO A 153 -7.10 7.44 -9.77
CA PRO A 153 -5.89 8.04 -9.20
C PRO A 153 -6.03 8.22 -7.68
N LEU A 154 -5.03 7.79 -6.92
CA LEU A 154 -4.98 7.95 -5.47
C LEU A 154 -4.34 9.28 -5.09
N ALA A 155 -3.20 9.59 -5.71
CA ALA A 155 -2.48 10.84 -5.50
C ALA A 155 -1.50 11.13 -6.64
N ALA A 156 -1.30 12.41 -6.94
CA ALA A 156 -0.21 12.87 -7.80
C ALA A 156 1.01 13.22 -6.94
N LEU A 157 2.20 12.80 -7.37
CA LEU A 157 3.47 13.15 -6.70
C LEU A 157 3.87 14.61 -6.98
N GLY A 158 3.40 15.18 -8.09
CA GLY A 158 3.72 16.55 -8.49
C GLY A 158 5.20 16.71 -8.84
N SER A 159 5.76 17.92 -8.69
CA SER A 159 7.19 18.10 -8.91
C SER A 159 8.01 17.49 -7.78
N VAL A 160 9.02 16.71 -8.16
CA VAL A 160 9.95 16.02 -7.25
C VAL A 160 11.37 16.53 -7.45
N VAL A 161 12.14 16.57 -6.35
CA VAL A 161 13.50 17.11 -6.32
C VAL A 161 14.45 16.03 -5.82
N ALA A 162 15.51 15.78 -6.58
CA ALA A 162 16.55 14.82 -6.23
C ALA A 162 17.08 15.07 -4.80
N GLY A 163 17.20 13.99 -4.04
CA GLY A 163 17.65 14.02 -2.66
C GLY A 163 16.59 14.44 -1.65
N GLN A 164 15.34 14.67 -2.06
CA GLN A 164 14.23 15.00 -1.16
C GLN A 164 13.17 13.89 -1.12
N PRO A 165 12.54 13.66 0.03
CA PRO A 165 11.36 12.82 0.09
C PRO A 165 10.15 13.53 -0.51
N VAL A 166 9.24 12.74 -1.09
CA VAL A 166 7.87 13.14 -1.45
C VAL A 166 6.90 12.28 -0.65
N THR A 167 5.92 12.91 -0.01
CA THR A 167 4.89 12.21 0.77
C THR A 167 3.51 12.57 0.22
N VAL A 168 2.70 11.55 -0.04
CA VAL A 168 1.33 11.70 -0.54
C VAL A 168 0.35 10.89 0.30
N ASP A 169 -0.89 11.36 0.36
CA ASP A 169 -1.98 10.65 1.02
C ASP A 169 -2.57 9.60 0.07
N VAL A 170 -2.59 8.34 0.50
CA VAL A 170 -3.11 7.21 -0.27
C VAL A 170 -4.25 6.51 0.47
N THR A 171 -4.90 7.22 1.40
CA THR A 171 -5.99 6.68 2.23
C THR A 171 -7.15 6.13 1.39
N ALA A 172 -7.36 6.65 0.18
CA ALA A 172 -8.39 6.18 -0.76
C ALA A 172 -8.13 4.76 -1.31
N ALA A 173 -6.98 4.15 -1.01
CA ALA A 173 -6.66 2.77 -1.38
C ALA A 173 -7.25 1.72 -0.40
N LEU A 174 -7.72 2.16 0.76
CA LEU A 174 -8.25 1.29 1.83
C LEU A 174 -9.65 0.75 1.55
#